data_AF-A0A3D2EQ35-F1
#
_entry.id   AF-A0A3D2EQ35-F1
#
_cell.length_a   1.000
_cell.length_b   1.000
_cell.length_c   1.000
_cell.angle_alpha   90.00
_cell.angle_beta   90.00
_cell.angle_gamma   90.00
#
_symmetry.space_group_name_H-M   'P 1'
#
loop_
_entity.id
_entity.type
_entity.pdbx_description
1 polymer ?
#
loop_
_entity_poly.entity_id
_entity_poly.type
_entity_poly.pdbx_seq_one_letter_code
_entity_poly.pdbx_strand_id
1 'polypeptide(L)'
;LASTTLLAADGPVAIAPSMNPVMWANPATQANVHALMARGVHVWGPADGDMACGEIGSGRLTEPEDLVALAEAFFAPKPLAGKRALVTSGPTHEPVDPVRVMANRSSGQQGQAVAAALAAAGADVTLVTGPVALPPPVGVQVQRVETADDMLAAAQAALPADIAVFAAAVADWKPKDAAPEKLKKQADHDELELRFVKNPDILATIAQGDPRPGLVVGFAAETENLVDNARAKRQKKQVDWILANDVSGGAVFGAANNAVTLVTGDGADAVETWPELSKSQVAARLVARIVEALEP
;
A
#
# COMPACT_ATOMS: atom_id res chain seq x y z
N LEU A 1 11.35 -36.77 -10.61
CA LEU A 1 11.16 -36.75 -9.15
C LEU A 1 10.66 -35.39 -8.65
N ALA A 2 11.43 -34.30 -8.78
CA ALA A 2 10.96 -32.98 -8.31
C ALA A 2 9.62 -32.53 -8.93
N SER A 3 9.46 -32.61 -10.25
CA SER A 3 8.20 -32.26 -10.93
C SER A 3 7.02 -33.16 -10.52
N THR A 4 7.25 -34.45 -10.33
CA THR A 4 6.23 -35.40 -9.85
C THR A 4 5.86 -35.15 -8.39
N THR A 5 6.81 -34.73 -7.55
CA THR A 5 6.56 -34.33 -6.15
C THR A 5 5.69 -33.07 -6.12
N LEU A 6 5.97 -32.08 -6.96
CA LEU A 6 5.15 -30.86 -7.06
C LEU A 6 3.70 -31.16 -7.49
N LEU A 7 3.50 -32.11 -8.41
CA LEU A 7 2.16 -32.53 -8.83
C LEU A 7 1.39 -33.31 -7.74
N ALA A 8 2.12 -33.94 -6.81
CA ALA A 8 1.54 -34.74 -5.73
C ALA A 8 1.42 -33.98 -4.40
N ALA A 9 1.95 -32.75 -4.32
CA ALA A 9 1.92 -31.96 -3.10
C ALA A 9 0.49 -31.52 -2.77
N ASP A 10 0.09 -31.73 -1.51
CA ASP A 10 -1.19 -31.31 -0.93
C ASP A 10 -1.07 -30.06 -0.04
N GLY A 11 0.17 -29.60 0.17
CA GLY A 11 0.50 -28.37 0.89
C GLY A 11 0.89 -27.20 -0.02
N PRO A 12 1.10 -26.02 0.57
CA PRO A 12 1.59 -24.86 -0.15
C PRO A 12 2.96 -25.11 -0.79
N VAL A 13 3.16 -24.57 -1.99
CA VAL A 13 4.39 -24.71 -2.77
C VAL A 13 5.04 -23.35 -2.94
N ALA A 14 6.33 -23.26 -2.65
CA ALA A 14 7.16 -22.11 -2.97
C ALA A 14 8.33 -22.50 -3.87
N ILE A 15 8.74 -21.58 -4.77
CA ILE A 15 9.95 -21.70 -5.59
C ILE A 15 10.85 -20.49 -5.34
N ALA A 16 12.16 -20.70 -5.40
CA ALA A 16 13.17 -19.65 -5.36
C ALA A 16 13.94 -19.62 -6.69
N PRO A 17 13.53 -18.79 -7.67
CA PRO A 17 14.17 -18.76 -8.98
C PRO A 17 15.63 -18.29 -8.89
N SER A 18 16.49 -18.88 -9.71
CA SER A 18 17.88 -18.45 -9.90
C SER A 18 18.28 -18.72 -11.34
N MET A 19 18.57 -17.67 -12.09
CA MET A 19 18.95 -17.72 -13.51
C MET A 19 19.56 -16.40 -13.96
N ASN A 20 20.21 -16.38 -15.11
CA ASN A 20 20.69 -15.12 -15.70
C ASN A 20 19.49 -14.14 -15.93
N PRO A 21 19.62 -12.82 -15.68
CA PRO A 21 18.63 -11.77 -15.88
C PRO A 21 18.04 -11.71 -17.26
N VAL A 22 18.81 -12.01 -18.31
CA VAL A 22 18.26 -12.12 -19.67
C VAL A 22 17.28 -13.28 -19.76
N MET A 23 17.57 -14.40 -19.08
CA MET A 23 16.63 -15.53 -18.97
C MET A 23 15.43 -15.19 -18.09
N TRP A 24 15.65 -14.47 -16.98
CA TRP A 24 14.57 -14.04 -16.09
C TRP A 24 13.63 -13.08 -16.82
N ALA A 25 14.16 -12.06 -17.49
CA ALA A 25 13.40 -11.07 -18.26
C ALA A 25 12.76 -11.64 -19.53
N ASN A 26 13.06 -12.88 -19.91
CA ASN A 26 12.47 -13.50 -21.10
C ASN A 26 10.94 -13.59 -20.97
N PRO A 27 10.16 -13.17 -22.00
CA PRO A 27 8.70 -13.22 -21.95
C PRO A 27 8.12 -14.62 -21.65
N ALA A 28 8.78 -15.70 -22.09
CA ALA A 28 8.35 -17.05 -21.79
C ALA A 28 8.52 -17.40 -20.31
N THR A 29 9.65 -17.00 -19.70
CA THR A 29 9.89 -17.17 -18.26
C THR A 29 8.86 -16.39 -17.45
N GLN A 30 8.63 -15.12 -17.80
CA GLN A 30 7.65 -14.28 -17.11
C GLN A 30 6.23 -14.83 -17.24
N ALA A 31 5.84 -15.37 -18.40
CA ALA A 31 4.55 -16.04 -18.58
C ALA A 31 4.41 -17.28 -17.69
N ASN A 32 5.47 -18.09 -17.57
CA ASN A 32 5.48 -19.28 -16.71
C ASN A 32 5.38 -18.91 -15.22
N VAL A 33 6.12 -17.89 -14.78
CA VAL A 33 6.07 -17.38 -13.40
C VAL A 33 4.66 -16.90 -13.07
N HIS A 34 4.05 -16.10 -13.93
CA HIS A 34 2.66 -15.67 -13.75
C HIS A 34 1.68 -16.86 -13.68
N ALA A 35 1.86 -17.87 -14.54
CA ALA A 35 1.01 -19.06 -14.52
C ALA A 35 1.16 -19.87 -13.22
N LEU A 36 2.37 -19.96 -12.66
CA LEU A 36 2.63 -20.60 -11.37
C LEU A 36 1.98 -19.82 -10.22
N MET A 37 2.17 -18.50 -10.19
CA MET A 37 1.53 -17.63 -9.20
C MET A 37 0.00 -17.73 -9.24
N ALA A 38 -0.59 -17.75 -10.44
CA ALA A 38 -2.04 -17.93 -10.62
C ALA A 38 -2.55 -19.29 -10.12
N ARG A 39 -1.68 -20.31 -10.03
CA ARG A 39 -1.98 -21.63 -9.47
C ARG A 39 -1.69 -21.73 -7.97
N GLY A 40 -1.35 -20.62 -7.31
CA GLY A 40 -1.06 -20.58 -5.87
C GLY A 40 0.37 -20.94 -5.50
N VAL A 41 1.30 -21.02 -6.47
CA VAL A 41 2.73 -21.20 -6.17
C VAL A 41 3.35 -19.88 -5.74
N HIS A 42 3.97 -19.88 -4.57
CA HIS A 42 4.72 -18.74 -4.06
C HIS A 42 6.07 -18.62 -4.76
N VAL A 43 6.48 -17.40 -5.10
CA VAL A 43 7.76 -17.14 -5.78
C VAL A 43 8.61 -16.23 -4.90
N TRP A 44 9.75 -16.73 -4.43
CA TRP A 44 10.68 -16.06 -3.54
C TRP A 44 11.94 -15.65 -4.32
N GLY A 45 12.00 -14.39 -4.74
CA GLY A 45 13.06 -13.87 -5.60
C GLY A 45 12.70 -13.89 -7.10
N PRO A 46 13.70 -13.80 -8.00
CA PRO A 46 15.13 -13.69 -7.72
C PRO A 46 15.50 -12.33 -7.11
N ALA A 47 16.67 -12.26 -6.47
CA ALA A 47 17.27 -11.04 -5.97
C ALA A 47 18.03 -10.27 -7.08
N ASP A 48 18.21 -8.97 -6.85
CA ASP A 48 19.10 -8.12 -7.64
C ASP A 48 20.54 -8.23 -7.14
N GLY A 49 21.54 -8.21 -8.05
CA GLY A 49 22.95 -8.14 -7.68
C GLY A 49 23.92 -8.43 -8.81
N ASP A 50 25.21 -8.30 -8.52
CA ASP A 50 26.28 -8.70 -9.44
C ASP A 50 26.26 -10.21 -9.63
N MET A 51 26.18 -10.64 -10.88
CA MET A 51 26.39 -12.04 -11.20
C MET A 51 27.83 -12.31 -11.61
N ALA A 52 28.23 -13.59 -11.54
CA ALA A 52 29.52 -14.08 -12.01
C ALA A 52 29.86 -13.71 -13.48
N CYS A 53 28.88 -13.26 -14.27
CA CYS A 53 29.03 -12.90 -15.69
C CYS A 53 29.18 -11.39 -15.95
N GLY A 54 29.21 -10.52 -14.93
CA GLY A 54 29.39 -9.07 -15.09
C GLY A 54 28.17 -8.30 -15.60
N GLU A 55 27.02 -8.95 -15.72
CA GLU A 55 25.73 -8.32 -16.00
C GLU A 55 25.03 -7.98 -14.67
N ILE A 56 24.45 -6.76 -14.57
CA ILE A 56 23.68 -6.29 -13.41
C ILE A 56 22.19 -6.46 -13.73
N GLY A 57 21.46 -7.23 -12.92
CA GLY A 57 20.01 -7.39 -13.07
C GLY A 57 19.40 -8.43 -12.13
N SER A 58 18.06 -8.54 -12.13
CA SER A 58 17.32 -9.51 -11.32
C SER A 58 17.52 -10.93 -11.85
N GLY A 59 18.04 -11.84 -11.03
CA GLY A 59 18.34 -13.21 -11.46
C GLY A 59 19.10 -14.06 -10.46
N ARG A 60 19.75 -13.42 -9.49
CA ARG A 60 20.46 -14.10 -8.40
C ARG A 60 19.47 -14.85 -7.50
N LEU A 61 19.85 -16.03 -7.01
CA LEU A 61 19.10 -16.69 -5.94
C LEU A 61 19.01 -15.75 -4.72
N THR A 62 17.83 -15.61 -4.14
CA THR A 62 17.69 -14.96 -2.83
C THR A 62 18.58 -15.66 -1.80
N GLU A 63 19.23 -14.89 -0.91
CA GLU A 63 20.19 -15.47 0.03
C GLU A 63 19.53 -16.55 0.90
N PRO A 64 20.23 -17.64 1.24
CA PRO A 64 19.65 -18.73 2.03
C PRO A 64 19.00 -18.27 3.33
N GLU A 65 19.60 -17.30 4.02
CA GLU A 65 19.08 -16.74 5.27
C GLU A 65 17.74 -16.01 5.05
N ASP A 66 17.62 -15.27 3.94
CA ASP A 66 16.38 -14.60 3.54
C ASP A 66 15.31 -15.64 3.13
N LEU A 67 15.70 -16.72 2.45
CA LEU A 67 14.79 -17.82 2.11
C LEU A 67 14.28 -18.55 3.36
N VAL A 68 15.14 -18.76 4.37
CA VAL A 68 14.73 -19.31 5.67
C VAL A 68 13.74 -18.37 6.35
N ALA A 69 14.03 -17.08 6.43
CA ALA A 69 13.12 -16.10 7.02
C ALA A 69 11.77 -16.04 6.28
N LEU A 70 11.77 -16.13 4.95
CA LEU A 70 10.56 -16.25 4.14
C LEU A 70 9.77 -17.52 4.47
N ALA A 71 10.45 -18.66 4.59
CA ALA A 71 9.81 -19.93 4.95
C ALA A 71 9.23 -19.91 6.37
N GLU A 72 9.97 -19.37 7.34
CA GLU A 72 9.50 -19.20 8.72
C GLU A 72 8.26 -18.31 8.78
N ALA A 73 8.29 -17.14 8.13
CA ALA A 73 7.14 -16.24 8.05
C ALA A 73 5.95 -16.87 7.29
N PHE A 74 6.25 -17.70 6.29
CA PHE A 74 5.23 -18.40 5.52
C PHE A 74 4.44 -19.37 6.38
N PHE A 75 5.12 -20.18 7.20
CA PHE A 75 4.51 -21.16 8.10
C PHE A 75 4.14 -20.61 9.49
N ALA A 76 4.50 -19.35 9.79
CA ALA A 76 4.12 -18.71 11.03
C ALA A 76 2.60 -18.67 11.22
N PRO A 77 2.11 -18.67 12.48
CA PRO A 77 0.71 -18.45 12.78
C PRO A 77 0.16 -17.24 12.03
N LYS A 78 -1.10 -17.34 11.60
CA LYS A 78 -1.81 -16.30 10.88
C LYS A 78 -2.79 -15.61 11.83
N PRO A 79 -2.33 -14.66 12.67
CA PRO A 79 -3.14 -14.10 13.75
C PRO A 79 -4.38 -13.34 13.25
N LEU A 80 -4.35 -12.87 12.01
CA LEU A 80 -5.47 -12.18 11.38
C LEU A 80 -6.31 -13.11 10.48
N ALA A 81 -6.11 -14.43 10.56
CA ALA A 81 -6.92 -15.39 9.82
C ALA A 81 -8.42 -15.19 10.10
N GLY A 82 -9.21 -15.07 9.03
CA GLY A 82 -10.66 -14.81 9.10
C GLY A 82 -11.04 -13.35 9.34
N LYS A 83 -10.07 -12.43 9.47
CA LYS A 83 -10.33 -10.98 9.48
C LYS A 83 -10.34 -10.42 8.08
N ARG A 84 -11.21 -9.45 7.83
CA ARG A 84 -11.26 -8.68 6.57
C ARG A 84 -10.56 -7.34 6.75
N ALA A 85 -9.68 -6.99 5.82
CA ALA A 85 -8.96 -5.73 5.86
C ALA A 85 -9.15 -4.91 4.57
N LEU A 86 -9.51 -3.64 4.73
CA LEU A 86 -9.51 -2.64 3.68
C LEU A 86 -8.23 -1.82 3.77
N VAL A 87 -7.53 -1.64 2.65
CA VAL A 87 -6.37 -0.75 2.56
C VAL A 87 -6.52 0.21 1.39
N THR A 88 -6.29 1.50 1.60
CA THR A 88 -6.15 2.47 0.49
C THR A 88 -4.69 2.80 0.21
N SER A 89 -4.33 2.92 -1.06
CA SER A 89 -2.96 3.26 -1.48
C SER A 89 -2.91 4.13 -2.75
N GLY A 90 -1.73 4.69 -3.04
CA GLY A 90 -1.47 5.47 -4.25
C GLY A 90 -2.03 6.90 -4.19
N PRO A 91 -1.77 7.71 -5.22
CA PRO A 91 -2.38 9.03 -5.40
C PRO A 91 -3.78 8.92 -6.00
N THR A 92 -4.63 9.94 -5.86
CA THR A 92 -5.78 10.11 -6.77
C THR A 92 -5.42 11.09 -7.88
N HIS A 93 -5.97 10.85 -9.08
CA HIS A 93 -5.79 11.66 -10.28
C HIS A 93 -7.11 12.34 -10.60
N GLU A 94 -7.24 13.62 -10.22
CA GLU A 94 -8.45 14.41 -10.48
C GLU A 94 -8.36 15.04 -11.87
N PRO A 95 -9.24 14.67 -12.83
CA PRO A 95 -9.15 15.14 -14.20
C PRO A 95 -9.41 16.64 -14.30
N VAL A 96 -8.48 17.36 -14.93
CA VAL A 96 -8.65 18.76 -15.34
C VAL A 96 -9.26 18.82 -16.74
N ASP A 97 -8.74 17.99 -17.64
CA ASP A 97 -9.21 17.75 -19.00
C ASP A 97 -8.79 16.31 -19.42
N PRO A 98 -9.10 15.80 -20.63
CA PRO A 98 -8.76 14.42 -21.02
C PRO A 98 -7.26 14.12 -21.10
N VAL A 99 -6.39 15.12 -20.93
CA VAL A 99 -4.93 15.00 -21.04
C VAL A 99 -4.23 15.32 -19.73
N ARG A 100 -4.84 16.16 -18.88
CA ARG A 100 -4.23 16.67 -17.65
C ARG A 100 -5.01 16.23 -16.42
N VAL A 101 -4.27 15.83 -15.40
CA VAL A 101 -4.80 15.48 -14.09
C VAL A 101 -4.08 16.26 -13.00
N MET A 102 -4.77 16.54 -11.90
CA MET A 102 -4.19 17.02 -10.66
C MET A 102 -4.02 15.83 -9.71
N ALA A 103 -2.82 15.68 -9.15
CA ALA A 103 -2.50 14.56 -8.28
C ALA A 103 -1.49 14.95 -7.21
N ASN A 104 -1.60 14.34 -6.04
CA ASN A 104 -0.55 14.40 -5.02
C ASN A 104 0.60 13.45 -5.42
N ARG A 105 1.84 13.79 -5.07
CA ARG A 105 2.97 12.89 -5.30
C ARG A 105 2.88 11.71 -4.33
N SER A 106 2.71 10.50 -4.85
CA SER A 106 2.76 9.28 -4.04
C SER A 106 3.23 8.11 -4.89
N SER A 107 4.12 7.30 -4.33
CA SER A 107 4.55 6.04 -4.97
C SER A 107 3.60 4.87 -4.66
N GLY A 108 2.69 5.02 -3.70
CA GLY A 108 1.83 3.95 -3.18
C GLY A 108 2.56 2.81 -2.45
N GLN A 109 3.88 2.91 -2.27
CA GLN A 109 4.67 1.85 -1.65
C GLN A 109 4.21 1.56 -0.20
N GLN A 110 3.86 2.59 0.57
CA GLN A 110 3.46 2.39 1.97
C GLN A 110 2.16 1.59 2.09
N GLY A 111 1.11 1.97 1.37
CA GLY A 111 -0.17 1.26 1.41
C GLY A 111 -0.06 -0.16 0.85
N GLN A 112 0.75 -0.38 -0.20
CA GLN A 112 1.00 -1.73 -0.70
C GLN A 112 1.78 -2.60 0.29
N ALA A 113 2.79 -2.04 0.96
CA ALA A 113 3.54 -2.75 2.00
C ALA A 113 2.62 -3.16 3.17
N VAL A 114 1.71 -2.28 3.59
CA VAL A 114 0.71 -2.59 4.63
C VAL A 114 -0.25 -3.69 4.16
N ALA A 115 -0.77 -3.60 2.93
CA ALA A 115 -1.64 -4.64 2.38
C ALA A 115 -0.94 -6.00 2.32
N ALA A 116 0.33 -6.03 1.90
CA ALA A 116 1.14 -7.24 1.88
C ALA A 116 1.34 -7.83 3.29
N ALA A 117 1.65 -6.98 4.28
CA ALA A 117 1.86 -7.41 5.66
C ALA A 117 0.58 -7.95 6.31
N LEU A 118 -0.57 -7.32 6.05
CA LEU A 118 -1.88 -7.81 6.52
C LEU A 118 -2.24 -9.17 5.91
N ALA A 119 -2.02 -9.34 4.61
CA ALA A 119 -2.23 -10.62 3.93
C ALA A 119 -1.27 -11.70 4.45
N ALA A 120 0.00 -11.35 4.68
CA ALA A 120 0.98 -12.27 5.27
C ALA A 120 0.61 -12.72 6.69
N ALA A 121 -0.08 -11.86 7.45
CA ALA A 121 -0.64 -12.16 8.77
C ALA A 121 -1.98 -12.93 8.70
N GLY A 122 -2.53 -13.19 7.50
CA GLY A 122 -3.70 -14.03 7.25
C GLY A 122 -5.02 -13.31 7.00
N ALA A 123 -5.03 -11.98 6.95
CA ALA A 123 -6.26 -11.24 6.65
C ALA A 123 -6.69 -11.42 5.18
N ASP A 124 -8.00 -11.41 4.93
CA ASP A 124 -8.55 -11.23 3.58
C ASP A 124 -8.51 -9.74 3.23
N VAL A 125 -7.56 -9.35 2.37
CA VAL A 125 -7.24 -7.95 2.11
C VAL A 125 -7.83 -7.48 0.79
N THR A 126 -8.63 -6.41 0.84
CA THR A 126 -8.99 -5.58 -0.32
C THR A 126 -8.13 -4.33 -0.34
N LEU A 127 -7.31 -4.18 -1.39
CA LEU A 127 -6.50 -3.01 -1.66
C LEU A 127 -7.16 -2.14 -2.73
N VAL A 128 -7.69 -0.99 -2.32
CA VAL A 128 -8.16 0.06 -3.23
C VAL A 128 -6.98 0.99 -3.53
N THR A 129 -6.45 0.93 -4.75
CA THR A 129 -5.25 1.68 -5.12
C THR A 129 -5.52 2.65 -6.27
N GLY A 130 -5.07 3.88 -6.07
CA GLY A 130 -4.95 4.85 -7.15
C GLY A 130 -3.81 4.50 -8.13
N PRO A 131 -3.53 5.36 -9.13
CA PRO A 131 -2.59 5.07 -10.20
C PRO A 131 -1.14 4.92 -9.71
N VAL A 132 -0.60 3.69 -9.78
CA VAL A 132 0.80 3.36 -9.44
C VAL A 132 1.35 2.30 -10.40
N ALA A 133 2.66 2.31 -10.62
CA ALA A 133 3.36 1.34 -11.47
C ALA A 133 3.86 0.10 -10.70
N LEU A 134 3.43 -0.09 -9.45
CA LEU A 134 3.85 -1.19 -8.61
C LEU A 134 3.05 -2.47 -8.94
N PRO A 135 3.69 -3.66 -8.96
CA PRO A 135 2.98 -4.92 -9.10
C PRO A 135 2.04 -5.14 -7.91
N PRO A 136 0.88 -5.79 -8.10
CA PRO A 136 -0.04 -6.07 -7.00
C PRO A 136 0.62 -7.01 -5.96
N PRO A 137 0.42 -6.78 -4.65
CA PRO A 137 0.89 -7.70 -3.63
C PRO A 137 0.25 -9.09 -3.76
N VAL A 138 1.01 -10.14 -3.44
CA VAL A 138 0.50 -11.52 -3.45
C VAL A 138 -0.55 -11.70 -2.35
N GLY A 139 -1.63 -12.42 -2.67
CA GLY A 139 -2.70 -12.72 -1.70
C GLY A 139 -3.62 -11.55 -1.38
N VAL A 140 -3.57 -10.46 -2.15
CA VAL A 140 -4.40 -9.26 -1.97
C VAL A 140 -5.35 -9.09 -3.15
N GLN A 141 -6.62 -8.82 -2.87
CA GLN A 141 -7.62 -8.45 -3.89
C GLN A 141 -7.41 -6.97 -4.25
N VAL A 142 -7.01 -6.68 -5.48
CA VAL A 142 -6.66 -5.30 -5.89
C VAL A 142 -7.78 -4.68 -6.73
N GLN A 143 -8.31 -3.55 -6.25
CA GLN A 143 -9.22 -2.69 -7.00
C GLN A 143 -8.50 -1.40 -7.39
N ARG A 144 -8.32 -1.20 -8.70
CA ARG A 144 -7.71 0.02 -9.24
C ARG A 144 -8.77 1.09 -9.45
N VAL A 145 -8.46 2.31 -9.03
CA VAL A 145 -9.31 3.50 -9.14
C VAL A 145 -8.49 4.68 -9.62
N GLU A 146 -9.14 5.75 -10.09
CA GLU A 146 -8.44 6.95 -10.53
C GLU A 146 -8.70 8.13 -9.60
N THR A 147 -9.98 8.44 -9.32
CA THR A 147 -10.37 9.64 -8.57
C THR A 147 -10.62 9.36 -7.08
N ALA A 148 -10.71 10.42 -6.28
CA ALA A 148 -11.15 10.31 -4.88
C ALA A 148 -12.59 9.78 -4.75
N ASP A 149 -13.48 10.12 -5.69
CA ASP A 149 -14.86 9.60 -5.70
C ASP A 149 -14.89 8.10 -5.98
N ASP A 150 -14.10 7.62 -6.96
CA ASP A 150 -13.95 6.20 -7.26
C ASP A 150 -13.38 5.44 -6.05
N MET A 151 -12.36 6.01 -5.42
CA MET A 151 -11.73 5.43 -4.24
C MET A 151 -12.70 5.34 -3.07
N LEU A 152 -13.55 6.36 -2.86
CA LEU A 152 -14.59 6.31 -1.84
C LEU A 152 -15.59 5.18 -2.14
N ALA A 153 -16.11 5.12 -3.36
CA ALA A 153 -17.10 4.12 -3.75
C ALA A 153 -16.55 2.69 -3.60
N ALA A 154 -15.30 2.46 -4.02
CA ALA A 154 -14.60 1.20 -3.84
C ALA A 154 -14.37 0.86 -2.36
N ALA A 155 -13.95 1.82 -1.54
CA ALA A 155 -13.77 1.63 -0.11
C ALA A 155 -15.09 1.26 0.59
N GLN A 156 -16.21 1.88 0.21
CA GLN A 156 -17.54 1.54 0.73
C GLN A 156 -18.00 0.15 0.29
N ALA A 157 -17.74 -0.22 -0.97
CA ALA A 157 -18.09 -1.54 -1.50
C ALA A 157 -17.30 -2.69 -0.84
N ALA A 158 -16.11 -2.40 -0.30
CA ALA A 158 -15.28 -3.36 0.42
C ALA A 158 -15.73 -3.60 1.87
N LEU A 159 -16.72 -2.86 2.38
CA LEU A 159 -17.29 -3.08 3.71
C LEU A 159 -18.29 -4.26 3.71
N PRO A 160 -18.48 -4.97 4.83
CA PRO A 160 -17.86 -4.71 6.14
C PRO A 160 -16.39 -5.19 6.22
N ALA A 161 -15.59 -4.52 7.05
CA ALA A 161 -14.20 -4.87 7.32
C ALA A 161 -13.92 -4.85 8.83
N ASP A 162 -13.00 -5.67 9.30
CA ASP A 162 -12.53 -5.64 10.69
C ASP A 162 -11.44 -4.58 10.87
N ILE A 163 -10.62 -4.37 9.84
CA ILE A 163 -9.48 -3.45 9.80
C ILE A 163 -9.62 -2.55 8.58
N ALA A 164 -9.40 -1.23 8.73
CA ALA A 164 -9.29 -0.31 7.62
C ALA A 164 -8.07 0.60 7.77
N VAL A 165 -7.16 0.57 6.79
CA VAL A 165 -5.94 1.39 6.79
C VAL A 165 -5.92 2.34 5.60
N PHE A 166 -5.88 3.64 5.87
CA PHE A 166 -5.95 4.70 4.86
C PHE A 166 -4.58 5.33 4.63
N ALA A 167 -3.82 4.76 3.68
CA ALA A 167 -2.48 5.19 3.31
C ALA A 167 -2.41 5.87 1.92
N ALA A 168 -3.53 6.05 1.24
CA ALA A 168 -3.60 6.77 -0.02
C ALA A 168 -3.33 8.28 0.14
N ALA A 169 -2.66 8.87 -0.84
CA ALA A 169 -2.46 10.32 -0.95
C ALA A 169 -3.61 10.93 -1.78
N VAL A 170 -4.80 10.96 -1.18
CA VAL A 170 -6.01 11.51 -1.79
C VAL A 170 -5.84 13.02 -1.99
N ALA A 171 -6.21 13.54 -3.16
CA ALA A 171 -6.23 14.97 -3.41
C ALA A 171 -7.35 15.64 -2.58
N ASP A 172 -7.05 16.69 -1.81
CA ASP A 172 -8.05 17.40 -0.98
C ASP A 172 -9.11 18.14 -1.81
N TRP A 173 -8.78 18.46 -3.06
CA TRP A 173 -9.61 19.23 -3.98
C TRP A 173 -9.69 18.51 -5.33
N LYS A 174 -10.74 18.80 -6.10
CA LYS A 174 -10.87 18.43 -7.51
C LYS A 174 -11.36 19.62 -8.34
N PRO A 175 -11.07 19.69 -9.65
CA PRO A 175 -11.68 20.68 -10.53
C PRO A 175 -13.21 20.64 -10.41
N LYS A 176 -13.84 21.80 -10.30
CA LYS A 176 -15.30 21.92 -10.20
C LYS A 176 -15.98 21.39 -11.46
N ASP A 177 -15.41 21.73 -12.60
CA ASP A 177 -15.88 21.36 -13.93
C ASP A 177 -14.67 20.78 -14.68
N ALA A 178 -14.62 19.47 -14.87
CA ALA A 178 -13.61 18.84 -15.73
C ALA A 178 -13.96 19.14 -17.19
N ALA A 179 -13.01 19.71 -17.95
CA ALA A 179 -13.27 20.07 -19.34
C ALA A 179 -13.43 18.79 -20.19
N PRO A 180 -14.44 18.69 -21.07
CA PRO A 180 -14.62 17.52 -21.93
C PRO A 180 -13.57 17.45 -23.06
N GLU A 181 -12.92 18.58 -23.35
CA GLU A 181 -11.89 18.70 -24.36
C GLU A 181 -10.61 19.29 -23.75
N LYS A 182 -9.46 18.98 -24.38
CA LYS A 182 -8.16 19.52 -24.00
C LYS A 182 -8.21 21.05 -24.01
N LEU A 183 -7.95 21.67 -22.87
CA LEU A 183 -7.92 23.13 -22.76
C LEU A 183 -6.78 23.69 -23.63
N LYS A 184 -7.17 24.48 -24.64
CA LYS A 184 -6.27 25.12 -25.62
C LYS A 184 -5.71 26.42 -25.05
N LYS A 185 -4.50 26.77 -25.49
CA LYS A 185 -3.96 28.12 -25.26
C LYS A 185 -4.81 29.11 -26.04
N GLN A 186 -5.23 30.19 -25.40
CA GLN A 186 -5.89 31.31 -26.07
C GLN A 186 -4.81 32.35 -26.42
N ALA A 187 -4.83 32.89 -27.63
CA ALA A 187 -3.76 33.77 -28.12
C ALA A 187 -3.63 35.08 -27.31
N ASP A 188 -4.73 35.52 -26.70
CA ASP A 188 -4.83 36.79 -25.99
C ASP A 188 -4.85 36.63 -24.46
N HIS A 189 -4.66 35.41 -23.94
CA HIS A 189 -4.65 35.12 -22.50
C HIS A 189 -3.49 34.18 -22.17
N ASP A 190 -2.56 34.66 -21.34
CA ASP A 190 -1.40 33.90 -20.87
C ASP A 190 -1.70 33.07 -19.61
N GLU A 191 -2.93 33.18 -19.07
CA GLU A 191 -3.34 32.57 -17.81
C GLU A 191 -4.42 31.49 -18.03
N LEU A 192 -4.35 30.44 -17.20
CA LEU A 192 -5.40 29.42 -17.09
C LEU A 192 -5.98 29.47 -15.68
N GLU A 193 -7.24 29.87 -15.56
CA GLU A 193 -7.97 29.84 -14.30
C GLU A 193 -8.77 28.54 -14.17
N LEU A 194 -8.61 27.84 -13.05
CA LEU A 194 -9.38 26.65 -12.69
C LEU A 194 -10.07 26.87 -11.35
N ARG A 195 -11.34 26.46 -11.26
CA ARG A 195 -12.11 26.49 -10.02
C ARG A 195 -12.10 25.10 -9.40
N PHE A 196 -11.91 25.03 -8.09
CA PHE A 196 -11.84 23.76 -7.35
C PHE A 196 -12.97 23.62 -6.34
N VAL A 197 -13.37 22.38 -6.09
CA VAL A 197 -14.28 21.96 -5.01
C VAL A 197 -13.59 20.90 -4.16
N LYS A 198 -14.03 20.76 -2.91
CA LYS A 198 -13.45 19.76 -2.00
C LYS A 198 -13.78 18.36 -2.49
N ASN A 199 -12.81 17.47 -2.35
CA ASN A 199 -13.03 16.04 -2.48
C ASN A 199 -13.68 15.45 -1.23
N PRO A 200 -14.30 14.26 -1.34
CA PRO A 200 -14.79 13.55 -0.18
C PRO A 200 -13.66 13.17 0.78
N ASP A 201 -13.96 13.21 2.07
CA ASP A 201 -13.04 12.78 3.13
C ASP A 201 -13.20 11.28 3.36
N ILE A 202 -12.51 10.47 2.57
CA ILE A 202 -12.67 8.99 2.56
C ILE A 202 -12.47 8.40 3.96
N LEU A 203 -11.41 8.82 4.65
CA LEU A 203 -11.10 8.37 6.01
C LEU A 203 -12.25 8.65 6.98
N ALA A 204 -12.72 9.90 7.04
CA ALA A 204 -13.83 10.27 7.93
C ALA A 204 -15.12 9.56 7.53
N THR A 205 -15.40 9.45 6.23
CA THR A 205 -16.63 8.83 5.71
C THR A 205 -16.74 7.37 6.13
N ILE A 206 -15.64 6.60 6.06
CA ILE A 206 -15.63 5.21 6.49
C ILE A 206 -15.60 5.09 8.02
N ALA A 207 -14.84 5.95 8.70
CA ALA A 207 -14.71 5.93 10.17
C ALA A 207 -16.01 6.31 10.91
N GLN A 208 -16.86 7.11 10.27
CA GLN A 208 -18.13 7.60 10.83
C GLN A 208 -19.35 6.94 10.18
N GLY A 209 -19.13 6.03 9.23
CA GLY A 209 -20.18 5.35 8.48
C GLY A 209 -20.75 4.13 9.20
N ASP A 210 -21.71 3.48 8.54
CA ASP A 210 -22.32 2.23 8.98
C ASP A 210 -22.34 1.23 7.80
N PRO A 211 -21.70 0.06 7.89
CA PRO A 211 -20.95 -0.46 9.03
C PRO A 211 -19.55 0.18 9.16
N ARG A 212 -19.24 0.71 10.35
CA ARG A 212 -17.88 1.16 10.71
C ARG A 212 -16.95 -0.05 10.88
N PRO A 213 -15.72 -0.02 10.36
CA PRO A 213 -14.73 -1.05 10.67
C PRO A 213 -14.40 -1.13 12.17
N GLY A 214 -13.96 -2.31 12.62
CA GLY A 214 -13.57 -2.52 14.02
C GLY A 214 -12.39 -1.65 14.44
N LEU A 215 -11.36 -1.58 13.59
CA LEU A 215 -10.19 -0.72 13.76
C LEU A 215 -9.94 0.12 12.50
N VAL A 216 -9.83 1.44 12.67
CA VAL A 216 -9.57 2.41 11.61
C VAL A 216 -8.26 3.15 11.85
N VAL A 217 -7.33 3.01 10.92
CA VAL A 217 -6.00 3.63 10.95
C VAL A 217 -5.87 4.64 9.81
N GLY A 218 -5.59 5.90 10.14
CA GLY A 218 -5.25 6.92 9.15
C GLY A 218 -3.76 7.19 9.08
N PHE A 219 -3.28 7.68 7.94
CA PHE A 219 -1.93 8.23 7.80
C PHE A 219 -1.94 9.76 7.83
N ALA A 220 -0.87 10.34 8.35
CA ALA A 220 -0.62 11.78 8.31
C ALA A 220 0.82 12.05 7.87
N ALA A 221 1.03 13.18 7.20
CA ALA A 221 2.33 13.72 6.88
C ALA A 221 2.35 15.13 7.45
N GLU A 222 3.21 15.39 8.43
CA GLU A 222 3.28 16.68 9.11
C GLU A 222 4.71 17.21 9.05
N THR A 223 4.86 18.53 8.92
CA THR A 223 6.16 19.21 8.89
C THR A 223 6.52 19.84 10.24
N GLU A 224 5.56 19.96 11.15
CA GLU A 224 5.70 20.56 12.47
C GLU A 224 4.65 19.99 13.43
N ASN A 225 4.91 20.05 14.74
CA ASN A 225 3.95 19.67 15.79
C ASN A 225 3.28 18.30 15.55
N LEU A 226 4.06 17.32 15.09
CA LEU A 226 3.62 16.01 14.59
C LEU A 226 2.56 15.34 15.48
N VAL A 227 2.83 15.25 16.79
CA VAL A 227 1.96 14.55 17.75
C VAL A 227 0.64 15.28 17.96
N ASP A 228 0.66 16.61 18.10
CA ASP A 228 -0.55 17.39 18.36
C ASP A 228 -1.45 17.44 17.12
N ASN A 229 -0.86 17.58 15.93
CA ASN A 229 -1.60 17.48 14.67
C ASN A 229 -2.20 16.09 14.47
N ALA A 230 -1.44 15.03 14.78
CA ALA A 230 -1.94 13.66 14.71
C ALA A 230 -3.11 13.41 15.68
N ARG A 231 -3.04 13.90 16.93
CA ARG A 231 -4.15 13.83 17.90
C ARG A 231 -5.37 14.58 17.41
N ALA A 232 -5.20 15.81 16.96
CA ALA A 232 -6.30 16.62 16.43
C ALA A 232 -6.96 15.95 15.22
N LYS A 233 -6.16 15.38 14.31
CA LYS A 233 -6.67 14.62 13.15
C LYS A 233 -7.43 13.38 13.57
N ARG A 234 -6.91 12.61 14.54
CA ARG A 234 -7.56 11.41 15.10
C ARG A 234 -8.96 11.72 15.62
N GLN A 235 -9.07 12.74 16.47
CA GLN A 235 -10.35 13.18 17.06
C GLN A 235 -11.31 13.72 16.00
N LYS A 236 -10.83 14.61 15.12
CA LYS A 236 -11.65 15.23 14.07
C LYS A 236 -12.23 14.20 13.10
N LYS A 237 -11.44 13.19 12.74
CA LYS A 237 -11.85 12.13 11.78
C LYS A 237 -12.58 10.97 12.47
N GLN A 238 -12.54 10.89 13.80
CA GLN A 238 -13.11 9.80 14.61
C GLN A 238 -12.51 8.43 14.28
N VAL A 239 -11.20 8.40 14.09
CA VAL A 239 -10.44 7.18 13.79
C VAL A 239 -9.76 6.68 15.04
N ASP A 240 -9.41 5.39 15.07
CA ASP A 240 -8.76 4.81 16.24
C ASP A 240 -7.32 5.27 16.31
N TRP A 241 -6.55 5.15 15.21
CA TRP A 241 -5.12 5.48 15.18
C TRP A 241 -4.75 6.43 14.05
N ILE A 242 -3.69 7.21 14.29
CA ILE A 242 -2.98 7.96 13.26
C ILE A 242 -1.52 7.53 13.26
N LEU A 243 -1.02 7.07 12.11
CA LEU A 243 0.42 6.91 11.87
C LEU A 243 0.94 8.17 11.15
N ALA A 244 1.71 8.97 11.87
CA ALA A 244 2.19 10.26 11.40
C ALA A 244 3.65 10.16 10.97
N ASN A 245 3.94 10.60 9.75
CA ASN A 245 5.29 10.71 9.22
C ASN A 245 5.77 12.14 9.39
N ASP A 246 6.97 12.33 9.94
CA ASP A 246 7.65 13.62 9.90
C ASP A 246 8.20 13.83 8.48
N VAL A 247 7.68 14.82 7.77
CA VAL A 247 8.12 15.18 6.41
C VAL A 247 8.89 16.51 6.35
N SER A 248 9.34 17.01 7.49
CA SER A 248 10.23 18.16 7.57
C SER A 248 11.55 17.89 6.83
N GLY A 249 12.16 18.93 6.27
CA GLY A 249 13.43 18.80 5.51
C GLY A 249 13.32 18.27 4.08
N GLY A 250 12.12 18.02 3.55
CA GLY A 250 11.88 17.79 2.12
C GLY A 250 12.12 16.36 1.62
N ALA A 251 12.46 15.41 2.49
CA ALA A 251 12.97 14.09 2.12
C ALA A 251 11.98 12.94 2.43
N VAL A 252 10.73 12.96 1.97
CA VAL A 252 9.78 11.85 2.26
C VAL A 252 8.91 11.38 1.09
N PHE A 253 8.71 12.17 0.03
CA PHE A 253 7.97 11.70 -1.15
C PHE A 253 8.84 10.76 -2.01
N GLY A 254 8.94 9.51 -1.60
CA GLY A 254 9.73 8.47 -2.27
C GLY A 254 10.98 8.00 -1.52
N ALA A 255 11.27 8.55 -0.33
CA ALA A 255 12.39 8.07 0.49
C ALA A 255 12.18 6.61 0.93
N ALA A 256 13.30 5.89 1.10
CA ALA A 256 13.31 4.48 1.47
C ALA A 256 12.97 4.27 2.96
N ASN A 257 13.40 5.20 3.82
CA ASN A 257 13.27 5.14 5.27
C ASN A 257 12.50 6.35 5.80
N ASN A 258 11.62 6.15 6.78
CA ASN A 258 10.84 7.18 7.45
C ASN A 258 10.88 6.99 8.96
N ALA A 259 11.03 8.09 9.72
CA ALA A 259 10.66 8.12 11.12
C ALA A 259 9.15 8.34 11.22
N VAL A 260 8.47 7.51 12.01
CA VAL A 260 7.01 7.54 12.14
C VAL A 260 6.60 7.50 13.60
N THR A 261 5.50 8.18 13.92
CA THR A 261 4.90 8.19 15.25
C THR A 261 3.49 7.65 15.17
N LEU A 262 3.23 6.56 15.90
CA LEU A 262 1.89 6.00 16.07
C LEU A 262 1.20 6.71 17.23
N VAL A 263 0.03 7.29 16.97
CA VAL A 263 -0.83 7.92 17.98
C VAL A 263 -2.14 7.15 18.08
N THR A 264 -2.37 6.52 19.23
CA THR A 264 -3.55 5.69 19.50
C THR A 264 -4.55 6.32 20.47
N GLY A 265 -4.19 7.46 21.07
CA GLY A 265 -4.97 8.11 22.14
C GLY A 265 -4.43 9.50 22.48
N ASP A 266 -5.03 10.14 23.50
CA ASP A 266 -4.67 11.51 23.90
C ASP A 266 -3.57 11.57 24.96
N GLY A 267 -3.36 10.48 25.70
CA GLY A 267 -2.29 10.36 26.69
C GLY A 267 -0.90 10.31 26.06
N ALA A 268 0.14 10.53 26.89
CA ALA A 268 1.54 10.40 26.46
C ALA A 268 1.95 8.94 26.25
N ASP A 269 1.32 8.02 26.99
CA ASP A 269 1.42 6.57 26.87
C ASP A 269 0.80 6.02 25.57
N ALA A 270 -0.05 6.80 24.92
CA ALA A 270 -0.69 6.47 23.65
C ALA A 270 0.07 7.00 22.43
N VAL A 271 1.35 7.35 22.60
CA VAL A 271 2.25 7.85 21.55
C VAL A 271 3.49 6.97 21.49
N GLU A 272 3.71 6.34 20.34
CA GLU A 272 4.83 5.44 20.10
C GLU A 272 5.67 5.97 18.94
N THR A 273 6.88 6.47 19.21
CA THR A 273 7.81 6.91 18.18
C THR A 273 8.68 5.75 17.73
N TRP A 274 8.71 5.49 16.43
CA TRP A 274 9.52 4.46 15.81
C TRP A 274 10.79 5.08 15.22
N PRO A 275 11.92 4.36 15.23
CA PRO A 275 13.14 4.83 14.57
C PRO A 275 12.92 4.96 13.06
N GLU A 276 13.94 5.44 12.34
CA GLU A 276 13.92 5.37 10.88
C GLU A 276 13.82 3.92 10.42
N LEU A 277 12.73 3.61 9.73
CA LEU A 277 12.40 2.28 9.26
C LEU A 277 12.05 2.33 7.78
N SER A 278 12.36 1.25 7.07
CA SER A 278 11.87 1.07 5.71
C SER A 278 10.34 0.96 5.69
N LYS A 279 9.71 1.21 4.55
CA LYS A 279 8.24 1.10 4.41
C LYS A 279 7.70 -0.29 4.77
N SER A 280 8.45 -1.35 4.48
CA SER A 280 8.10 -2.72 4.86
C SER A 280 8.24 -2.95 6.36
N GLN A 281 9.27 -2.40 7.00
CA GLN A 281 9.43 -2.46 8.45
C GLN A 281 8.33 -1.67 9.18
N VAL A 282 7.96 -0.48 8.68
CA VAL A 282 6.80 0.29 9.17
C VAL A 282 5.52 -0.53 9.05
N ALA A 283 5.30 -1.17 7.89
CA ALA A 283 4.13 -2.02 7.67
C ALA A 283 4.08 -3.22 8.62
N ALA A 284 5.19 -3.94 8.78
CA ALA A 284 5.27 -5.09 9.69
C ALA A 284 5.01 -4.67 11.14
N ARG A 285 5.59 -3.56 11.58
CA ARG A 285 5.39 -3.04 12.93
C ARG A 285 3.97 -2.55 13.16
N LEU A 286 3.35 -1.89 12.18
CA LEU A 286 1.94 -1.52 12.23
C LEU A 286 1.04 -2.75 12.37
N VAL A 287 1.27 -3.79 11.55
CA VAL A 287 0.48 -5.03 11.62
C VAL A 287 0.64 -5.74 12.95
N ALA A 288 1.84 -5.76 13.54
CA ALA A 288 2.05 -6.30 14.88
C ALA A 288 1.18 -5.58 15.93
N ARG A 289 1.11 -4.24 15.89
CA ARG A 289 0.23 -3.48 16.80
C ARG A 289 -1.25 -3.76 16.52
N ILE A 290 -1.66 -3.90 15.25
CA ILE A 290 -3.03 -4.28 14.87
C ILE A 290 -3.40 -5.63 15.47
N VAL A 291 -2.49 -6.62 15.42
CA VAL A 291 -2.70 -7.94 16.01
C VAL A 291 -2.91 -7.81 17.51
N GLU A 292 -2.01 -7.14 18.23
CA GLU A 292 -2.13 -6.94 19.69
C GLU A 292 -3.43 -6.23 20.10
N ALA A 293 -3.95 -5.33 19.26
CA ALA A 293 -5.19 -4.62 19.53
C ALA A 293 -6.47 -5.41 19.24
N LEU A 294 -6.38 -6.46 18.43
CA LEU A 294 -7.50 -7.33 18.05
C LEU A 294 -7.48 -8.69 18.76
N GLU A 295 -6.41 -8.98 19.51
CA GLU A 295 -6.37 -10.10 20.43
C GLU A 295 -7.42 -9.90 21.56
N PRO A 296 -8.26 -10.90 21.85
CA PRO A 296 -9.30 -10.83 22.88
C PRO A 296 -8.77 -10.84 24.31
#